data_AF-A0A5C7LCG7-F1
#
_entry.id   AF-A0A5C7LCG7-F1
#
_cell.length_a   1.000
_cell.length_b   1.000
_cell.length_c   1.000
_cell.angle_alpha   90.00
_cell.angle_beta   90.00
_cell.angle_gamma   90.00
#
_symmetry.space_group_name_H-M   'P 1'
#
loop_
_entity.id
_entity.type
_entity.pdbx_description
1 polymer ?
#
loop_
_entity_poly.entity_id
_entity_poly.type
_entity_poly.pdbx_seq_one_letter_code
_entity_poly.pdbx_strand_id
1 'polypeptide(L)'
;MYFITTSIALLVAAIESVSYWGFIANNFSLPSYFYYLVNVVVIWYRPVPRLPRLLLVLAKLGLILATSILLILAYLEVTHYPNYVYTVTHINLTTLQVFVGLLAIHAFILVLPNHLDRKRRLIFGSAIGILVSMGSFGIGKTAAFLLNSYHAIAPAPTLSYEEKLTRAYPGLYPALEVVNKLTPPDSTIIIPPQGNPWEFEGNAAIVRYFIYPRKPINSDFSDIEQLKKMYTKIYVLIAKGSWHELTNPAGYYWPKIPIPANRIWEINPSTKSATLHERPYDPKTDTWDWGLIEVKQ
;
A
#
# COMPACT_ATOMS: atom_id res chain seq x y z
N MET A 1 -19.79 35.05 10.05
CA MET A 1 -18.47 34.49 10.44
C MET A 1 -18.37 33.00 10.17
N TYR A 2 -19.27 32.15 10.70
CA TYR A 2 -19.29 30.68 10.43
C TYR A 2 -19.11 30.34 8.94
N PHE A 3 -20.06 30.77 8.09
CA PHE A 3 -20.02 30.44 6.66
C PHE A 3 -18.78 30.95 5.95
N ILE A 4 -18.30 32.15 6.31
CA ILE A 4 -17.10 32.73 5.70
C ILE A 4 -15.90 31.82 5.99
N THR A 5 -15.68 31.45 7.26
CA THR A 5 -14.56 30.58 7.63
C THR A 5 -14.68 29.17 7.05
N THR A 6 -15.89 28.63 6.97
CA THR A 6 -16.17 27.35 6.32
C THR A 6 -15.87 27.40 4.82
N SER A 7 -16.36 28.41 4.12
CA SER A 7 -16.12 28.59 2.69
C SER A 7 -14.63 28.76 2.39
N ILE A 8 -13.90 29.51 3.22
CA ILE A 8 -12.45 29.65 3.09
C ILE A 8 -11.75 28.30 3.30
N ALA A 9 -12.08 27.57 4.38
CA ALA A 9 -11.46 26.26 4.63
C ALA A 9 -11.74 25.24 3.51
N LEU A 10 -12.97 25.20 3.01
CA LEU A 10 -13.35 24.34 1.88
C LEU A 10 -12.66 24.76 0.58
N LEU A 11 -12.56 26.07 0.30
CA LEU A 11 -11.86 26.58 -0.87
C LEU A 11 -10.36 26.26 -0.82
N VAL A 12 -9.72 26.47 0.33
CA VAL A 12 -8.31 26.12 0.57
C VAL A 12 -8.08 24.63 0.33
N ALA A 13 -8.92 23.76 0.89
CA ALA A 13 -8.82 22.32 0.65
C ALA A 13 -9.08 21.93 -0.82
N ALA A 14 -10.02 22.59 -1.50
CA ALA A 14 -10.28 22.35 -2.93
C ALA A 14 -9.11 22.77 -3.83
N ILE A 15 -8.50 23.93 -3.56
CA ILE A 15 -7.32 24.43 -4.30
C ILE A 15 -6.15 23.47 -4.13
N GLU A 16 -5.85 23.07 -2.89
CA GLU A 16 -4.83 22.05 -2.59
C GLU A 16 -5.12 20.73 -3.32
N SER A 17 -6.40 20.36 -3.44
CA SER A 17 -6.84 19.14 -4.15
C SER A 17 -6.55 19.13 -5.63
N VAL A 18 -6.56 20.28 -6.31
CA VAL A 18 -6.27 20.40 -7.75
C VAL A 18 -4.85 20.91 -8.03
N SER A 19 -4.06 21.06 -6.97
CA SER A 19 -2.66 21.49 -7.01
C SER A 19 -1.82 20.42 -6.30
N TYR A 20 -0.86 20.83 -5.47
CA TYR A 20 -0.04 19.93 -4.65
C TYR A 20 -0.12 20.32 -3.18
N TRP A 21 0.17 19.36 -2.30
CA TRP A 21 0.23 19.61 -0.86
C TRP A 21 1.24 20.71 -0.53
N GLY A 22 0.76 21.80 0.09
CA GLY A 22 1.58 22.95 0.46
C GLY A 22 1.51 24.11 -0.52
N PHE A 23 0.70 24.01 -1.58
CA PHE A 23 0.45 25.11 -2.51
C PHE A 23 0.04 26.40 -1.79
N ILE A 24 -0.84 26.29 -0.79
CA ILE A 24 -1.35 27.46 -0.05
C ILE A 24 -0.24 28.07 0.81
N ALA A 25 0.60 27.26 1.45
CA ALA A 25 1.73 27.75 2.23
C ALA A 25 2.69 28.56 1.36
N ASN A 26 3.00 28.05 0.16
CA ASN A 26 3.94 28.67 -0.77
C ASN A 26 3.43 29.99 -1.35
N ASN A 27 2.12 30.15 -1.52
CA ASN A 27 1.54 31.33 -2.17
C ASN A 27 0.93 32.35 -1.19
N PHE A 28 0.53 31.94 0.02
CA PHE A 28 -0.22 32.77 0.96
C PHE A 28 0.44 32.90 2.34
N SER A 29 1.70 32.48 2.51
CA SER A 29 2.50 32.55 3.75
C SER A 29 1.96 31.79 4.96
N LEU A 30 0.73 31.26 4.88
CA LEU A 30 0.10 30.46 5.92
C LEU A 30 -0.22 29.08 5.36
N PRO A 31 0.06 28.01 6.13
CA PRO A 31 -0.23 26.66 5.68
C PRO A 31 -1.73 26.37 5.71
N SER A 32 -2.19 25.46 4.85
CA SER A 32 -3.60 25.10 4.70
C SER A 32 -4.27 24.69 6.04
N TYR A 33 -3.55 23.98 6.91
CA TYR A 33 -4.04 23.57 8.23
C TYR A 33 -4.39 24.73 9.17
N PHE A 34 -3.80 25.90 8.98
CA PHE A 34 -4.15 27.10 9.74
C PHE A 34 -5.61 27.49 9.48
N TYR A 35 -6.04 27.48 8.22
CA TYR A 35 -7.41 27.80 7.83
C TYR A 35 -8.42 26.79 8.39
N TYR A 36 -8.03 25.51 8.42
CA TYR A 36 -8.85 24.44 9.00
C TYR A 36 -9.01 24.63 10.51
N LEU A 37 -7.93 24.97 11.21
CA LEU A 37 -7.95 25.26 12.65
C LEU A 37 -8.83 26.46 12.97
N VAL A 38 -8.67 27.56 12.23
CA VAL A 38 -9.52 28.77 12.39
C VAL A 38 -10.99 28.43 12.19
N ASN A 39 -11.31 27.59 11.20
CA ASN A 39 -12.67 27.12 10.98
C ASN A 39 -13.19 26.33 12.20
N VAL A 40 -12.46 25.35 12.70
CA VAL A 40 -12.86 24.57 13.90
C VAL A 40 -13.07 25.48 15.11
N VAL A 41 -12.16 26.42 15.36
CA VAL A 41 -12.27 27.40 16.45
C VAL A 41 -13.53 28.25 16.29
N VAL A 42 -13.82 28.76 15.09
CA VAL A 42 -15.03 29.55 14.85
C VAL A 42 -16.30 28.72 15.06
N ILE A 43 -16.32 27.46 14.62
CA ILE A 43 -17.47 26.56 14.86
C ILE A 43 -17.65 26.30 16.37
N TRP A 44 -16.56 26.19 17.12
CA TRP A 44 -16.60 26.01 18.57
C TRP A 44 -17.24 27.21 19.27
N TYR A 45 -16.85 28.44 18.90
CA TYR A 45 -17.26 29.65 19.62
C TYR A 45 -18.50 30.36 19.03
N ARG A 46 -18.87 30.13 17.77
CA ARG A 46 -20.03 30.79 17.14
C ARG A 46 -21.23 29.84 17.00
N PRO A 47 -22.47 30.34 17.18
CA PRO A 47 -23.66 29.54 16.94
C PRO A 47 -23.75 29.14 15.47
N VAL A 48 -24.14 27.89 15.22
CA VAL A 48 -24.40 27.39 13.86
C VAL A 48 -25.71 28.02 13.37
N PRO A 49 -25.67 28.87 12.34
CA PRO A 49 -26.87 29.50 11.81
C PRO A 49 -27.81 28.46 11.19
N ARG A 50 -29.12 28.69 11.29
CA ARG A 50 -30.11 27.87 10.57
C ARG A 50 -30.00 28.18 9.08
N LEU A 51 -29.79 27.14 8.29
CA LEU A 51 -29.77 27.25 6.84
C LEU A 51 -31.17 27.11 6.25
N PRO A 52 -31.47 27.82 5.15
CA PRO A 52 -32.56 27.48 4.26
C PRO A 52 -32.46 26.02 3.81
N ARG A 53 -33.61 25.34 3.66
CA ARG A 53 -33.69 23.94 3.24
C ARG A 53 -32.91 23.66 1.95
N LEU A 54 -32.93 24.59 0.99
CA LEU A 54 -32.20 24.48 -0.27
C LEU A 54 -30.69 24.32 -0.06
N LEU A 55 -30.07 25.14 0.80
CA LEU A 55 -28.63 25.08 1.06
C LEU A 55 -28.22 23.76 1.75
N LEU A 56 -29.09 23.21 2.61
CA LEU A 56 -28.87 21.89 3.20
C LEU A 56 -28.91 20.78 2.14
N VAL A 57 -29.84 20.85 1.18
CA VAL A 57 -29.93 19.89 0.07
C VAL A 57 -28.67 19.99 -0.80
N LEU A 58 -28.22 21.20 -1.15
CA LEU A 58 -27.01 21.40 -1.94
C LEU A 58 -25.76 20.88 -1.22
N ALA A 59 -25.63 21.10 0.09
CA ALA A 59 -24.52 20.56 0.88
C ALA A 59 -24.50 19.01 0.88
N LYS A 60 -25.67 18.37 0.99
CA LYS A 60 -25.78 16.90 0.92
C LYS A 60 -25.42 16.37 -0.46
N LEU A 61 -25.92 16.99 -1.52
CA LEU A 61 -25.59 16.60 -2.90
C LEU A 61 -24.11 16.78 -3.20
N GLY A 62 -23.52 17.92 -2.77
CA GLY A 62 -22.10 18.17 -2.89
C GLY A 62 -21.25 17.14 -2.14
N LEU A 63 -21.67 16.74 -0.93
CA LEU A 63 -20.99 15.68 -0.18
C LEU A 63 -21.06 14.34 -0.90
N ILE A 64 -22.24 13.93 -1.39
CA ILE A 64 -22.40 12.68 -2.15
C ILE A 64 -21.49 12.69 -3.37
N LEU A 65 -21.50 13.77 -4.15
CA LEU A 65 -20.67 13.91 -5.35
C LEU A 65 -19.18 13.83 -5.03
N ALA A 66 -18.70 14.64 -4.06
CA ALA A 66 -17.29 14.66 -3.69
C ALA A 66 -16.81 13.30 -3.13
N THR A 67 -17.66 12.62 -2.38
CA THR A 67 -17.39 11.28 -1.84
C THR A 67 -17.28 10.24 -2.95
N SER A 68 -18.20 10.27 -3.93
CA SER A 68 -18.15 9.39 -5.10
C SER A 68 -16.91 9.63 -5.94
N ILE A 69 -16.53 10.89 -6.17
CA ILE A 69 -15.29 11.24 -6.88
C ILE A 69 -14.08 10.67 -6.13
N LEU A 70 -13.97 10.88 -4.81
CA LEU A 70 -12.88 10.34 -4.01
C LEU A 70 -12.80 8.82 -4.11
N LEU A 71 -13.94 8.11 -4.02
CA LEU A 71 -13.99 6.65 -4.13
C LEU A 71 -13.49 6.17 -5.51
N ILE A 72 -13.99 6.79 -6.59
CA ILE A 72 -13.60 6.43 -7.96
C ILE A 72 -12.10 6.68 -8.18
N LEU A 73 -11.58 7.84 -7.76
CA LEU A 73 -10.17 8.16 -7.94
C LEU A 73 -9.28 7.26 -7.08
N ALA A 74 -9.67 6.97 -5.82
CA ALA A 74 -8.94 6.02 -4.98
C ALA A 74 -8.93 4.59 -5.57
N TYR A 75 -9.99 4.19 -6.25
CA TYR A 75 -10.04 2.94 -7.01
C TYR A 75 -9.05 2.96 -8.20
N LEU A 76 -9.06 4.03 -8.99
CA LEU A 76 -8.16 4.16 -10.15
C LEU A 76 -6.68 4.15 -9.75
N GLU A 77 -6.35 4.80 -8.65
CA GLU A 77 -4.99 4.83 -8.08
C GLU A 77 -4.44 3.43 -7.79
N VAL A 78 -5.27 2.55 -7.20
CA VAL A 78 -4.86 1.19 -6.83
C VAL A 78 -4.82 0.26 -8.05
N THR A 79 -5.66 0.50 -9.05
CA THR A 79 -5.71 -0.38 -10.24
C THR A 79 -4.61 -0.10 -11.26
N HIS A 80 -3.95 1.06 -11.21
CA HIS A 80 -2.88 1.42 -12.15
C HIS A 80 -1.51 1.37 -11.50
N TYR A 81 -1.09 2.44 -10.82
CA TYR A 81 0.19 2.53 -10.12
C TYR A 81 0.17 3.70 -9.11
N PRO A 82 1.05 3.71 -8.10
CA PRO A 82 1.14 4.82 -7.15
C PRO A 82 1.38 6.17 -7.84
N ASN A 83 0.61 7.19 -7.45
CA ASN A 83 0.52 8.53 -8.03
C ASN A 83 -0.12 8.62 -9.43
N TYR A 84 -0.82 7.60 -9.90
CA TYR A 84 -1.52 7.63 -11.19
C TYR A 84 -2.50 8.80 -11.31
N VAL A 85 -3.38 8.97 -10.31
CA VAL A 85 -4.42 10.02 -10.34
C VAL A 85 -3.79 11.40 -10.43
N TYR A 86 -2.75 11.64 -9.61
CA TYR A 86 -2.05 12.93 -9.63
C TYR A 86 -1.35 13.17 -10.97
N THR A 87 -0.71 12.15 -11.54
CA THR A 87 0.01 12.27 -12.82
C THR A 87 -0.93 12.61 -13.97
N VAL A 88 -2.13 11.98 -14.02
CA VAL A 88 -3.07 12.15 -15.12
C VAL A 88 -3.98 13.36 -14.93
N THR A 89 -4.53 13.54 -13.73
CA THR A 89 -5.58 14.54 -13.46
C THR A 89 -5.09 15.75 -12.68
N HIS A 90 -3.87 15.68 -12.13
CA HIS A 90 -3.32 16.68 -11.21
C HIS A 90 -4.15 16.84 -9.93
N ILE A 91 -4.98 15.84 -9.61
CA ILE A 91 -5.76 15.79 -8.37
C ILE A 91 -4.95 15.07 -7.30
N ASN A 92 -4.66 15.76 -6.21
CA ASN A 92 -4.03 15.16 -5.04
C ASN A 92 -5.10 14.49 -4.14
N LEU A 93 -5.03 13.16 -4.04
CA LEU A 93 -6.00 12.34 -3.32
C LEU A 93 -6.04 12.63 -1.81
N THR A 94 -4.89 12.92 -1.20
CA THR A 94 -4.80 13.19 0.24
C THR A 94 -5.52 14.50 0.59
N THR A 95 -5.30 15.55 -0.19
CA THR A 95 -5.99 16.84 0.00
C THR A 95 -7.47 16.74 -0.36
N LEU A 96 -7.83 15.94 -1.37
CA LEU A 96 -9.24 15.68 -1.71
C LEU A 96 -9.95 14.95 -0.56
N GLN A 97 -9.27 14.01 0.09
CA GLN A 97 -9.77 13.32 1.27
C GLN A 97 -10.02 14.30 2.43
N VAL A 98 -9.13 15.28 2.65
CA VAL A 98 -9.33 16.37 3.62
C VAL A 98 -10.53 17.24 3.24
N PHE A 99 -10.68 17.60 1.97
CA PHE A 99 -11.82 18.37 1.47
C PHE A 99 -13.15 17.65 1.74
N VAL A 100 -13.25 16.35 1.41
CA VAL A 100 -14.43 15.52 1.70
C VAL A 100 -14.70 15.46 3.19
N GLY A 101 -13.65 15.28 4.01
CA GLY A 101 -13.77 15.29 5.46
C GLY A 101 -14.37 16.58 5.99
N LEU A 102 -13.79 17.74 5.62
CA LEU A 102 -14.31 19.04 6.02
C LEU A 102 -15.76 19.24 5.55
N LEU A 103 -16.08 18.91 4.30
CA LEU A 103 -17.42 19.02 3.76
C LEU A 103 -18.43 18.15 4.53
N ALA A 104 -18.03 16.92 4.87
CA ALA A 104 -18.83 16.01 5.67
C ALA A 104 -19.09 16.57 7.08
N ILE A 105 -18.04 17.02 7.78
CA ILE A 105 -18.17 17.63 9.11
C ILE A 105 -19.23 18.73 9.09
N HIS A 106 -19.17 19.62 8.10
CA HIS A 106 -20.12 20.72 7.98
C HIS A 106 -21.53 20.23 7.67
N ALA A 107 -21.69 19.33 6.71
CA ALA A 107 -22.99 18.77 6.36
C ALA A 107 -23.66 18.09 7.57
N PHE A 108 -22.91 17.32 8.35
CA PHE A 108 -23.43 16.65 9.55
C PHE A 108 -23.72 17.62 10.69
N ILE A 109 -22.82 18.58 10.97
CA ILE A 109 -23.09 19.62 11.98
C ILE A 109 -24.42 20.31 11.69
N LEU A 110 -24.70 20.64 10.43
CA LEU A 110 -25.92 21.33 10.00
C LEU A 110 -27.20 20.48 10.12
N VAL A 111 -27.09 19.16 9.98
CA VAL A 111 -28.23 18.22 10.03
C VAL A 111 -28.52 17.74 11.46
N LEU A 112 -27.52 17.72 12.35
CA LEU A 112 -27.70 17.22 13.71
C LEU A 112 -28.78 18.01 14.48
N PRO A 113 -29.56 17.33 15.34
CA PRO A 113 -30.66 17.95 16.07
C PRO A 113 -30.25 19.17 16.90
N ASN A 114 -31.12 20.17 16.95
CA ASN A 114 -30.87 21.41 17.71
C ASN A 114 -30.83 21.22 19.24
N HIS A 115 -31.32 20.08 19.77
CA HIS A 115 -31.24 19.78 21.20
C HIS A 115 -29.83 19.36 21.65
N LEU A 116 -28.95 18.97 20.72
CA LEU A 116 -27.56 18.73 21.03
C LEU A 116 -26.85 20.07 21.23
N ASP A 117 -26.12 20.19 22.34
CA ASP A 117 -25.24 21.33 22.54
C ASP A 117 -24.20 21.41 21.40
N ARG A 118 -23.64 22.61 21.23
CA ARG A 118 -22.72 22.90 20.12
C ARG A 118 -21.47 22.04 20.12
N LYS A 119 -20.91 21.77 21.31
CA LYS A 119 -19.68 20.97 21.44
C LYS A 119 -19.95 19.54 21.00
N ARG A 120 -21.08 18.96 21.45
CA ARG A 120 -21.53 17.63 21.01
C ARG A 120 -21.74 17.60 19.50
N ARG A 121 -22.41 18.59 18.90
CA ARG A 121 -22.60 18.64 17.44
C ARG A 121 -21.29 18.64 16.68
N LEU A 122 -20.32 19.44 17.12
CA LEU A 122 -19.00 19.48 16.51
C LEU A 122 -18.24 18.16 16.70
N ILE A 123 -18.26 17.56 17.89
CA ILE A 123 -17.60 16.26 18.15
C ILE A 123 -18.21 15.17 17.27
N PHE A 124 -19.53 15.03 17.26
CA PHE A 124 -20.22 14.03 16.44
C PHE A 124 -20.04 14.30 14.95
N GLY A 125 -20.19 15.54 14.50
CA GLY A 125 -19.96 15.92 13.11
C GLY A 125 -18.52 15.64 12.67
N SER A 126 -17.54 15.92 13.53
CA SER A 126 -16.11 15.63 13.31
C SER A 126 -15.87 14.13 13.20
N ALA A 127 -16.37 13.34 14.16
CA ALA A 127 -16.23 11.89 14.15
C ALA A 127 -16.83 11.27 12.88
N ILE A 128 -18.06 11.65 12.52
CA ILE A 128 -18.72 11.14 11.30
C ILE A 128 -17.98 11.62 10.05
N GLY A 129 -17.55 12.88 9.99
CA GLY A 129 -16.82 13.40 8.83
C GLY A 129 -15.48 12.71 8.60
N ILE A 130 -14.75 12.40 9.68
CA ILE A 130 -13.53 11.59 9.64
C ILE A 130 -13.85 10.17 9.14
N LEU A 131 -14.90 9.54 9.68
CA LEU A 131 -15.31 8.20 9.27
C LEU A 131 -15.73 8.15 7.79
N VAL A 132 -16.45 9.16 7.28
CA VAL A 132 -16.80 9.26 5.87
C VAL A 132 -15.54 9.40 5.02
N SER A 133 -14.64 10.32 5.38
CA SER A 133 -13.41 10.57 4.64
C SER A 133 -12.49 9.33 4.59
N MET A 134 -12.21 8.71 5.74
CA MET A 134 -11.39 7.50 5.84
C MET A 134 -12.09 6.29 5.23
N GLY A 135 -13.39 6.13 5.48
CA GLY A 135 -14.19 5.03 4.97
C GLY A 135 -14.27 5.04 3.45
N SER A 136 -14.53 6.19 2.82
CA SER A 136 -14.63 6.27 1.36
C SER A 136 -13.29 6.01 0.67
N PHE A 137 -12.19 6.53 1.22
CA PHE A 137 -10.86 6.23 0.71
C PHE A 137 -10.51 4.74 0.89
N GLY A 138 -10.77 4.18 2.07
CA GLY A 138 -10.53 2.76 2.37
C GLY A 138 -11.38 1.83 1.50
N ILE A 139 -12.67 2.14 1.30
CA ILE A 139 -13.59 1.39 0.44
C ILE A 139 -13.10 1.40 -1.01
N GLY A 140 -12.70 2.56 -1.55
CA GLY A 140 -12.16 2.64 -2.91
C GLY A 140 -10.95 1.73 -3.11
N LYS A 141 -9.99 1.76 -2.16
CA LYS A 141 -8.81 0.87 -2.18
C LYS A 141 -9.16 -0.60 -2.02
N THR A 142 -10.08 -0.91 -1.10
CA THR A 142 -10.50 -2.30 -0.83
C THR A 142 -11.25 -2.88 -2.01
N ALA A 143 -12.13 -2.09 -2.63
CA ALA A 143 -12.85 -2.49 -3.83
C ALA A 143 -11.89 -2.78 -4.98
N ALA A 144 -10.87 -1.94 -5.19
CA ALA A 144 -9.84 -2.19 -6.19
C ALA A 144 -9.08 -3.49 -5.92
N PHE A 145 -8.65 -3.71 -4.67
CA PHE A 145 -7.97 -4.95 -4.28
C PHE A 145 -8.85 -6.19 -4.50
N LEU A 146 -10.12 -6.13 -4.10
CA LEU A 146 -11.08 -7.23 -4.26
C LEU A 146 -11.40 -7.50 -5.73
N LEU A 147 -11.58 -6.45 -6.54
CA LEU A 147 -11.87 -6.59 -7.96
C LEU A 147 -10.65 -7.14 -8.72
N ASN A 148 -9.44 -6.68 -8.41
CA ASN A 148 -8.21 -7.22 -8.99
C ASN A 148 -8.04 -8.71 -8.61
N SER A 149 -8.28 -9.04 -7.34
CA SER A 149 -8.24 -10.42 -6.85
C SER A 149 -9.31 -11.29 -7.51
N TYR A 150 -10.53 -10.76 -7.66
CA TYR A 150 -11.64 -11.44 -8.33
C TYR A 150 -11.33 -11.66 -9.81
N HIS A 151 -10.85 -10.65 -10.55
CA HIS A 151 -10.46 -10.82 -11.94
C HIS A 151 -9.35 -11.86 -12.13
N ALA A 152 -8.45 -12.00 -11.15
CA ALA A 152 -7.44 -13.05 -11.16
C ALA A 152 -8.02 -14.46 -10.92
N ILE A 153 -9.03 -14.60 -10.06
CA ILE A 153 -9.54 -15.91 -9.60
C ILE A 153 -10.80 -16.37 -10.35
N ALA A 154 -11.73 -15.45 -10.62
CA ALA A 154 -13.03 -15.69 -11.25
C ALA A 154 -13.01 -16.41 -12.60
N PRO A 155 -12.06 -16.15 -13.54
CA PRO A 155 -12.07 -16.83 -14.83
C PRO A 155 -11.71 -18.31 -14.74
N ALA A 156 -11.38 -18.84 -13.56
CA ALA A 156 -10.86 -20.20 -13.44
C ALA A 156 -11.31 -20.89 -12.13
N PRO A 157 -12.63 -21.03 -11.89
CA PRO A 157 -13.16 -21.58 -10.64
C PRO A 157 -12.79 -23.06 -10.45
N THR A 158 -12.64 -23.78 -11.57
CA THR A 158 -12.26 -25.20 -11.64
C THR A 158 -10.78 -25.47 -11.43
N LEU A 159 -9.92 -24.44 -11.37
CA LEU A 159 -8.51 -24.63 -11.07
C LEU A 159 -8.33 -25.24 -9.68
N SER A 160 -7.40 -26.18 -9.60
CA SER A 160 -6.90 -26.72 -8.36
C SER A 160 -6.29 -25.62 -7.49
N TYR A 161 -6.10 -25.95 -6.21
CA TYR A 161 -5.46 -25.03 -5.26
C TYR A 161 -4.06 -24.61 -5.72
N GLU A 162 -3.26 -25.54 -6.24
CA GLU A 162 -1.91 -25.25 -6.73
C GLU A 162 -1.91 -24.33 -7.96
N GLU A 163 -2.83 -24.54 -8.89
CA GLU A 163 -2.97 -23.69 -10.08
C GLU A 163 -3.41 -22.27 -9.70
N LYS A 164 -4.33 -22.14 -8.72
CA LYS A 164 -4.75 -20.84 -8.18
C LYS A 164 -3.58 -20.10 -7.53
N LEU A 165 -2.76 -20.79 -6.73
CA LEU A 165 -1.57 -20.19 -6.11
C LEU A 165 -0.51 -19.82 -7.15
N THR A 166 -0.28 -20.67 -8.15
CA THR A 166 0.66 -20.39 -9.25
C THR A 166 0.21 -19.17 -10.04
N ARG A 167 -1.10 -19.00 -10.24
CA ARG A 167 -1.68 -17.83 -10.92
C ARG A 167 -1.63 -16.56 -10.07
N ALA A 168 -1.87 -16.67 -8.76
CA ALA A 168 -1.84 -15.54 -7.84
C ALA A 168 -0.41 -15.04 -7.55
N TYR A 169 0.56 -15.96 -7.54
CA TYR A 169 1.96 -15.69 -7.23
C TYR A 169 2.88 -16.33 -8.29
N PRO A 170 2.86 -15.82 -9.53
CA PRO A 170 3.63 -16.39 -10.64
C PRO A 170 5.13 -16.34 -10.33
N GLY A 171 5.82 -17.45 -10.61
CA GLY A 171 7.25 -17.61 -10.25
C GLY A 171 7.48 -17.91 -8.77
N LEU A 172 6.95 -17.09 -7.87
CA LEU A 172 7.17 -17.20 -6.42
C LEU A 172 6.67 -18.51 -5.83
N TYR A 173 5.38 -18.85 -6.00
CA TYR A 173 4.84 -20.08 -5.40
C TYR A 173 5.54 -21.35 -5.91
N PRO A 174 5.67 -21.57 -7.24
CA PRO A 174 6.37 -22.75 -7.75
C PRO A 174 7.84 -22.81 -7.32
N ALA A 175 8.55 -21.67 -7.25
CA ALA A 175 9.92 -21.63 -6.77
C ALA A 175 10.03 -22.05 -5.30
N LEU A 176 9.16 -21.52 -4.43
CA LEU A 176 9.16 -21.87 -3.01
C LEU A 176 8.74 -23.33 -2.76
N GLU A 177 7.92 -23.92 -3.63
CA GLU A 177 7.63 -25.35 -3.59
C GLU A 177 8.90 -26.20 -3.84
N VAL A 178 9.76 -25.75 -4.76
CA VAL A 178 11.07 -26.39 -4.99
C VAL A 178 12.00 -26.17 -3.81
N VAL A 179 12.04 -24.96 -3.23
CA VAL A 179 12.81 -24.68 -2.01
C VAL A 179 12.43 -25.62 -0.87
N ASN A 180 11.13 -25.89 -0.69
CA ASN A 180 10.66 -26.86 0.32
C ASN A 180 11.19 -28.29 0.09
N LYS A 181 11.35 -28.71 -1.17
CA LYS A 181 11.89 -30.03 -1.50
C LYS A 181 13.40 -30.11 -1.27
N LEU A 182 14.10 -28.98 -1.43
CA LEU A 182 15.57 -28.90 -1.33
C LEU A 182 16.09 -28.66 0.09
N THR A 183 15.26 -28.20 1.02
CA THR A 183 15.71 -27.76 2.33
C THR A 183 15.08 -28.55 3.48
N PRO A 184 15.82 -28.81 4.58
CA PRO A 184 15.24 -29.43 5.78
C PRO A 184 14.16 -28.56 6.46
N PRO A 185 13.18 -29.15 7.16
CA PRO A 185 12.13 -28.39 7.86
C PRO A 185 12.63 -27.42 8.94
N ASP A 186 13.78 -27.70 9.56
CA ASP A 186 14.41 -26.89 10.61
C ASP A 186 15.35 -25.80 10.06
N SER A 187 15.39 -25.61 8.74
CA SER A 187 16.27 -24.64 8.11
C SER A 187 15.80 -23.19 8.25
N THR A 188 16.76 -22.29 8.19
CA THR A 188 16.53 -20.84 8.07
C THR A 188 16.81 -20.40 6.64
N ILE A 189 15.85 -19.70 6.03
CA ILE A 189 15.96 -19.20 4.66
C ILE A 189 16.11 -17.68 4.71
N ILE A 190 17.25 -17.17 4.27
CA ILE A 190 17.48 -15.73 4.13
C ILE A 190 16.80 -15.28 2.83
N ILE A 191 15.96 -14.26 2.93
CA ILE A 191 15.18 -13.68 1.83
C ILE A 191 15.54 -12.21 1.62
N PRO A 192 15.26 -11.62 0.45
CA PRO A 192 15.53 -10.20 0.20
C PRO A 192 14.81 -9.27 1.19
N PRO A 193 15.25 -8.02 1.36
CA PRO A 193 14.51 -7.03 2.15
C PRO A 193 13.14 -6.75 1.51
N GLN A 194 12.12 -6.52 2.34
CA GLN A 194 10.80 -6.15 1.84
C GLN A 194 10.78 -4.70 1.36
N GLY A 195 10.59 -4.51 0.06
CA GLY A 195 10.51 -3.20 -0.58
C GLY A 195 10.91 -3.30 -2.04
N ASN A 196 10.84 -2.20 -2.79
CA ASN A 196 11.20 -2.24 -4.20
C ASN A 196 12.66 -2.66 -4.40
N PRO A 197 12.95 -3.66 -5.26
CA PRO A 197 12.02 -4.32 -6.19
C PRO A 197 11.37 -5.64 -5.71
N TRP A 198 11.68 -6.12 -4.51
CA TRP A 198 11.26 -7.40 -3.93
C TRP A 198 10.03 -7.29 -3.03
N GLU A 199 8.90 -6.84 -3.57
CA GLU A 199 7.69 -6.63 -2.76
C GLU A 199 7.14 -7.94 -2.18
N PHE A 200 7.05 -8.99 -2.99
CA PHE A 200 6.55 -10.29 -2.56
C PHE A 200 7.67 -11.21 -2.08
N GLU A 201 8.82 -11.20 -2.78
CA GLU A 201 9.97 -12.05 -2.48
C GLU A 201 10.56 -11.71 -1.11
N GLY A 202 10.52 -10.44 -0.72
CA GLY A 202 10.95 -9.96 0.58
C GLY A 202 9.85 -10.02 1.65
N ASN A 203 8.62 -10.38 1.33
CA ASN A 203 7.56 -10.42 2.33
C ASN A 203 7.65 -11.71 3.16
N ALA A 204 8.27 -11.62 4.34
CA ALA A 204 8.50 -12.77 5.22
C ALA A 204 7.21 -13.53 5.60
N ALA A 205 6.07 -12.85 5.72
CA ALA A 205 4.81 -13.49 6.06
C ALA A 205 4.31 -14.38 4.89
N ILE A 206 4.38 -13.85 3.66
CA ILE A 206 4.02 -14.60 2.44
C ILE A 206 4.99 -15.76 2.22
N VAL A 207 6.30 -15.52 2.29
CA VAL A 207 7.28 -16.59 2.11
C VAL A 207 7.08 -17.67 3.16
N ARG A 208 6.93 -17.31 4.44
CA ARG A 208 6.70 -18.26 5.55
C ARG A 208 5.49 -19.14 5.32
N TYR A 209 4.40 -18.57 4.79
CA TYR A 209 3.19 -19.31 4.47
C TYR A 209 3.48 -20.49 3.53
N PHE A 210 4.34 -20.27 2.53
CA PHE A 210 4.69 -21.32 1.58
C PHE A 210 5.78 -22.26 2.07
N ILE A 211 6.76 -21.80 2.87
CA ILE A 211 7.91 -22.62 3.27
C ILE A 211 7.82 -23.28 4.65
N TYR A 212 6.71 -23.09 5.36
CA TYR A 212 6.49 -23.63 6.71
C TYR A 212 6.85 -25.13 6.78
N PRO A 213 7.57 -25.61 7.81
CA PRO A 213 7.92 -24.93 9.08
C PRO A 213 9.22 -24.11 9.09
N ARG A 214 9.85 -23.90 7.94
CA ARG A 214 11.13 -23.16 7.83
C ARG A 214 10.96 -21.70 8.23
N LYS A 215 12.04 -21.09 8.73
CA LYS A 215 12.03 -19.70 9.19
C LYS A 215 12.61 -18.77 8.13
N PRO A 216 11.83 -17.89 7.48
CA PRO A 216 12.39 -16.84 6.65
C PRO A 216 12.94 -15.69 7.51
N ILE A 217 14.06 -15.11 7.08
CA ILE A 217 14.65 -13.92 7.69
C ILE A 217 15.04 -12.94 6.57
N ASN A 218 14.57 -11.70 6.66
CA ASN A 218 15.03 -10.62 5.79
C ASN A 218 16.46 -10.21 6.17
N SER A 219 17.36 -10.09 5.20
CA SER A 219 18.70 -9.56 5.44
C SER A 219 19.23 -8.81 4.22
N ASP A 220 20.09 -7.83 4.46
CA ASP A 220 20.93 -7.17 3.47
C ASP A 220 22.36 -7.76 3.44
N PHE A 221 22.59 -8.84 4.19
CA PHE A 221 23.86 -9.52 4.41
C PHE A 221 24.95 -8.75 5.16
N SER A 222 24.63 -7.60 5.78
CA SER A 222 25.57 -6.93 6.68
C SER A 222 26.06 -7.85 7.82
N ASP A 223 25.24 -8.81 8.25
CA ASP A 223 25.48 -9.67 9.41
C ASP A 223 25.55 -11.18 9.10
N ILE A 224 25.95 -11.59 7.88
CA ILE A 224 25.92 -13.03 7.51
C ILE A 224 26.74 -13.94 8.46
N GLU A 225 27.86 -13.45 8.98
CA GLU A 225 28.69 -14.18 9.95
C GLU A 225 28.01 -14.32 11.33
N GLN A 226 27.17 -13.36 11.72
CA GLN A 226 26.35 -13.50 12.93
C GLN A 226 25.25 -14.52 12.71
N LEU A 227 24.62 -14.53 11.54
CA LEU A 227 23.60 -15.52 11.18
C LEU A 227 24.16 -16.93 11.23
N LYS A 228 25.38 -17.15 10.70
CA LYS A 228 26.10 -18.45 10.77
C LYS A 228 26.33 -18.95 12.20
N LYS A 229 26.51 -18.06 13.17
CA LYS A 229 26.67 -18.43 14.58
C LYS A 229 25.35 -18.81 15.24
N MET A 230 24.24 -18.22 14.80
CA MET A 230 22.92 -18.44 15.40
C MET A 230 22.19 -19.66 14.81
N TYR A 231 22.51 -20.04 13.58
CA TYR A 231 21.77 -21.06 12.84
C TYR A 231 22.70 -22.10 12.21
N THR A 232 22.32 -23.36 12.33
CA THR A 232 23.12 -24.50 11.83
C THR A 232 22.84 -24.85 10.37
N LYS A 233 21.69 -24.45 9.81
CA LYS A 233 21.28 -24.75 8.44
C LYS A 233 20.73 -23.49 7.78
N ILE A 234 21.61 -22.79 7.07
CA ILE A 234 21.30 -21.51 6.44
C ILE A 234 21.26 -21.70 4.93
N TYR A 235 20.13 -21.33 4.35
CA TYR A 235 19.99 -21.20 2.92
C TYR A 235 19.69 -19.74 2.57
N VAL A 236 20.09 -19.32 1.38
CA VAL A 236 19.81 -18.00 0.86
C VAL A 236 19.01 -18.14 -0.42
N LEU A 237 17.87 -17.47 -0.50
CA LEU A 237 17.05 -17.44 -1.70
C LEU A 237 17.78 -16.64 -2.79
N ILE A 238 17.74 -17.07 -4.04
CA ILE A 238 18.06 -16.20 -5.18
C ILE A 238 16.72 -15.80 -5.77
N ALA A 239 16.52 -14.50 -5.96
CA ALA A 239 15.24 -13.96 -6.42
C ALA A 239 15.42 -12.69 -7.25
N LYS A 240 14.70 -12.64 -8.37
CA LYS A 240 14.45 -11.41 -9.13
C LYS A 240 13.19 -10.74 -8.60
N GLY A 241 13.26 -9.43 -8.33
CA GLY A 241 12.14 -8.66 -7.80
C GLY A 241 10.96 -8.58 -8.78
N SER A 242 9.74 -8.70 -8.27
CA SER A 242 8.51 -8.64 -9.07
C SER A 242 8.05 -7.25 -9.47
N TRP A 243 8.63 -6.18 -8.91
CA TRP A 243 8.21 -4.81 -9.22
C TRP A 243 8.45 -4.44 -10.69
N HIS A 244 7.77 -3.42 -11.22
CA HIS A 244 7.97 -2.99 -12.61
C HIS A 244 9.38 -2.46 -12.81
N GLU A 245 10.09 -3.00 -13.82
CA GLU A 245 11.48 -2.66 -14.12
C GLU A 245 11.59 -1.26 -14.73
N LEU A 246 12.05 -0.27 -13.95
CA LEU A 246 12.00 1.13 -14.39
C LEU A 246 13.16 1.55 -15.29
N THR A 247 14.39 1.05 -15.07
CA THR A 247 15.58 1.50 -15.84
C THR A 247 16.84 0.62 -15.73
N ASN A 248 16.98 -0.26 -14.73
CA ASN A 248 18.21 -1.04 -14.52
C ASN A 248 17.90 -2.51 -14.12
N PRO A 249 18.05 -3.47 -15.05
CA PRO A 249 17.79 -4.89 -14.80
C PRO A 249 18.63 -5.48 -13.68
N ALA A 250 19.89 -5.07 -13.58
CA ALA A 250 20.82 -5.60 -12.56
C ALA A 250 20.38 -5.24 -11.13
N GLY A 251 19.58 -4.18 -10.96
CA GLY A 251 19.07 -3.77 -9.66
C GLY A 251 18.06 -4.73 -9.05
N TYR A 252 17.48 -5.63 -9.85
CA TYR A 252 16.35 -6.50 -9.50
C TYR A 252 16.77 -7.87 -8.98
N TYR A 253 18.02 -8.28 -9.21
CA TYR A 253 18.52 -9.56 -8.74
C TYR A 253 19.03 -9.46 -7.29
N TRP A 254 18.78 -10.51 -6.53
CA TRP A 254 19.26 -10.71 -5.17
C TRP A 254 19.70 -12.17 -4.99
N PRO A 255 20.80 -12.45 -4.26
CA PRO A 255 21.70 -11.54 -3.54
C PRO A 255 22.54 -10.63 -4.45
N LYS A 256 23.06 -9.53 -3.90
CA LYS A 256 23.94 -8.58 -4.63
C LYS A 256 25.44 -8.78 -4.36
N ILE A 257 25.78 -9.74 -3.52
CA ILE A 257 27.16 -10.04 -3.13
C ILE A 257 27.47 -11.52 -3.41
N PRO A 258 28.75 -11.86 -3.66
CA PRO A 258 29.17 -13.26 -3.70
C PRO A 258 28.93 -13.94 -2.35
N ILE A 259 28.46 -15.19 -2.38
CA ILE A 259 28.20 -15.98 -1.17
C ILE A 259 28.95 -17.31 -1.26
N PRO A 260 29.82 -17.62 -0.27
CA PRO A 260 30.42 -18.94 -0.17
C PRO A 260 29.34 -20.02 0.01
N ALA A 261 29.32 -20.99 -0.89
CA ALA A 261 28.28 -22.01 -0.96
C ALA A 261 28.87 -23.42 -0.92
N ASN A 262 28.15 -24.35 -0.28
CA ASN A 262 28.36 -25.77 -0.48
C ASN A 262 27.76 -26.22 -1.82
N ARG A 263 26.55 -25.73 -2.10
CA ARG A 263 25.74 -26.04 -3.28
C ARG A 263 24.90 -24.83 -3.64
N ILE A 264 24.70 -24.61 -4.93
CA ILE A 264 23.71 -23.66 -5.43
C ILE A 264 22.77 -24.37 -6.40
N TRP A 265 21.50 -24.01 -6.35
CA TRP A 265 20.47 -24.53 -7.24
C TRP A 265 19.89 -23.39 -8.06
N GLU A 266 19.92 -23.52 -9.38
CA GLU A 266 19.09 -22.72 -10.28
C GLU A 266 17.70 -23.33 -10.32
N ILE A 267 16.66 -22.56 -9.98
CA ILE A 267 15.28 -23.06 -9.91
C ILE A 267 14.52 -22.57 -11.13
N ASN A 268 13.89 -23.49 -11.86
CA ASN A 268 12.97 -23.17 -12.94
C ASN A 268 11.52 -23.30 -12.40
N PRO A 269 10.80 -22.18 -12.18
CA PRO A 269 9.45 -22.22 -11.63
C PRO A 269 8.43 -22.86 -12.58
N SER A 270 8.64 -22.76 -13.90
CA SER A 270 7.70 -23.28 -14.90
C SER A 270 7.67 -24.81 -14.90
N THR A 271 8.82 -25.45 -14.68
CA THR A 271 8.95 -26.91 -14.62
C THR A 271 9.00 -27.46 -13.19
N LYS A 272 9.00 -26.58 -12.17
CA LYS A 272 9.19 -26.94 -10.76
C LYS A 272 10.44 -27.81 -10.53
N SER A 273 11.52 -27.52 -11.26
CA SER A 273 12.77 -28.28 -11.21
C SER A 273 13.95 -27.42 -10.75
N ALA A 274 15.04 -28.07 -10.33
CA ALA A 274 16.27 -27.41 -9.92
C ALA A 274 17.48 -28.04 -10.60
N THR A 275 18.41 -27.20 -11.06
CA THR A 275 19.72 -27.62 -11.58
C THR A 275 20.78 -27.33 -10.52
N LEU A 276 21.55 -28.34 -10.13
CA LEU A 276 22.60 -28.21 -9.12
C LEU A 276 23.90 -27.70 -9.76
N HIS A 277 24.56 -26.76 -9.09
CA HIS A 277 25.93 -26.35 -9.38
C HIS A 277 26.79 -26.42 -8.10
N GLU A 278 27.95 -27.04 -8.21
CA GLU A 278 28.92 -27.20 -7.12
C GLU A 278 29.99 -26.11 -7.16
N ARG A 279 29.55 -24.86 -6.99
CA ARG A 279 30.43 -23.68 -6.97
C ARG A 279 29.87 -22.58 -6.06
N PRO A 280 30.69 -21.60 -5.64
CA PRO A 280 30.20 -20.40 -4.98
C PRO A 280 29.21 -19.62 -5.86
N TYR A 281 28.32 -18.87 -5.21
CA TYR A 281 27.41 -17.94 -5.89
C TYR A 281 28.17 -16.68 -6.31
N ASP A 282 28.01 -16.28 -7.56
CA ASP A 282 28.51 -15.00 -8.09
C ASP A 282 27.35 -14.21 -8.75
N PRO A 283 26.91 -13.09 -8.15
CA PRO A 283 25.80 -12.30 -8.68
C PRO A 283 26.10 -11.66 -10.06
N LYS A 284 27.35 -11.65 -10.52
CA LYS A 284 27.70 -11.15 -11.86
C LYS A 284 27.38 -12.14 -12.96
N THR A 285 27.42 -13.44 -12.66
CA THR A 285 27.17 -14.51 -13.64
C THR A 285 25.83 -15.20 -13.40
N ASP A 286 25.34 -15.19 -12.17
CA ASP A 286 24.20 -15.98 -11.72
C ASP A 286 22.94 -15.10 -11.71
N THR A 287 22.55 -14.62 -12.89
CA THR A 287 21.38 -13.75 -13.10
C THR A 287 20.08 -14.56 -13.24
N TRP A 288 19.90 -15.54 -12.36
CA TRP A 288 18.72 -16.40 -12.35
C TRP A 288 17.54 -15.67 -11.73
N ASP A 289 16.35 -15.88 -12.28
CA ASP A 289 15.13 -15.32 -11.69
C ASP A 289 14.86 -15.94 -10.31
N TRP A 290 15.19 -17.23 -10.15
CA TRP A 290 15.00 -17.98 -8.92
C TRP A 290 16.15 -18.96 -8.69
N GLY A 291 16.50 -19.15 -7.44
CA GLY A 291 17.48 -20.14 -7.03
C GLY A 291 17.59 -20.26 -5.52
N LEU A 292 18.54 -21.06 -5.09
CA LEU A 292 18.78 -21.31 -3.67
C LEU A 292 20.26 -21.60 -3.45
N ILE A 293 20.82 -21.08 -2.37
CA ILE A 293 22.22 -21.26 -1.99
C ILE A 293 22.23 -21.97 -0.65
N GLU A 294 22.95 -23.09 -0.53
CA GLU A 294 23.32 -23.68 0.75
C GLU A 294 24.62 -23.04 1.23
N VAL A 295 24.54 -22.21 2.28
CA VAL A 295 25.69 -21.42 2.73
C VAL A 295 26.75 -22.34 3.34
N LYS A 296 28.00 -22.16 2.91
CA LYS A 296 29.14 -22.85 3.51
C LYS A 296 29.41 -22.29 4.91
N GLN A 297 29.40 -23.17 5.91
CA GLN A 297 29.79 -22.85 7.29
C GLN A 297 31.30 -22.68 7.42
#